data_AF-A0A7S0UEW5-F1
#
_entry.id   AF-A0A7S0UEW5-F1
#
_cell.length_a   1.000
_cell.length_b   1.000
_cell.length_c   1.000
_cell.angle_alpha   90.00
_cell.angle_beta   90.00
_cell.angle_gamma   90.00
#
_symmetry.space_group_name_H-M   'P 1'
#
loop_
_entity.id
_entity.type
_entity.pdbx_description
1 polymer ?
#
loop_
_entity_poly.entity_id
_entity_poly.type
_entity_poly.pdbx_seq_one_letter_code
_entity_poly.pdbx_strand_id
1 'polypeptide(L)'
;DIEVTYEGDTLIATKLTGEGNVPKGAVTFRADMSSKGVLGLVGSEPGHPADKIRGVLEANLDGMVSFGGEGQVAAAKFTMAQFVPGRLLLFREGFFGFLFLALGSLIMFEYIGDDSTGPAEQKGEEAKEGEDK
;
A
#
# COMPACT_ATOMS: atom_id res chain seq x y z
N ASP A 1 -9.32 5.81 -6.30
CA ASP A 1 -8.43 4.78 -6.87
C ASP A 1 -6.98 5.08 -6.59
N ILE A 2 -6.16 4.03 -6.53
CA ILE A 2 -4.71 4.12 -6.36
C ILE A 2 -4.02 3.18 -7.35
N GLU A 3 -2.83 3.58 -7.77
CA GLU A 3 -1.86 2.72 -8.42
C GLU A 3 -0.88 2.24 -7.36
N VAL A 4 -0.52 0.96 -7.41
CA VAL A 4 0.44 0.35 -6.49
C VAL A 4 1.67 -0.06 -7.27
N THR A 5 2.82 0.50 -6.92
CA THR A 5 4.12 0.16 -7.50
C THR A 5 5.09 -0.32 -6.41
N TYR A 6 6.19 -0.92 -6.83
CA TYR A 6 7.26 -1.39 -5.94
C TYR A 6 8.58 -0.71 -6.31
N GLU A 7 9.27 -0.19 -5.30
CA GLU A 7 10.63 0.29 -5.37
C GLU A 7 11.49 -0.49 -4.37
N GLY A 8 12.16 -1.54 -4.86
CA GLY A 8 12.83 -2.51 -4.00
C GLY A 8 11.84 -3.19 -3.07
N ASP A 9 12.08 -3.09 -1.76
CA ASP A 9 11.19 -3.63 -0.71
C ASP A 9 10.11 -2.64 -0.27
N THR A 10 9.96 -1.49 -0.93
CA THR A 10 8.94 -0.50 -0.58
C THR A 10 7.76 -0.56 -1.54
N LEU A 11 6.57 -0.77 -1.00
CA LEU A 11 5.32 -0.58 -1.73
C LEU A 11 4.92 0.90 -1.69
N ILE A 12 4.60 1.46 -2.85
CA ILE A 12 4.19 2.86 -3.01
C ILE A 12 2.80 2.90 -3.62
N ALA A 13 1.86 3.56 -2.93
CA ALA A 13 0.52 3.80 -3.43
C ALA A 13 0.34 5.25 -3.87
N THR A 14 0.02 5.45 -5.15
CA THR A 14 -0.16 6.77 -5.76
C THR A 14 -1.63 7.01 -6.10
N LYS A 15 -2.16 8.17 -5.74
CA LYS A 15 -3.56 8.54 -5.97
C LYS A 15 -3.84 8.70 -7.47
N LEU A 16 -4.69 7.86 -8.05
CA LEU A 16 -5.08 7.97 -9.47
C LEU A 16 -6.23 8.95 -9.68
N THR A 17 -7.19 8.96 -8.75
CA THR A 17 -8.38 9.78 -8.78
C THR A 17 -8.55 10.49 -7.44
N GLY A 18 -8.97 11.76 -7.46
CA GLY A 18 -9.30 12.45 -6.23
C GLY A 18 -9.51 13.96 -6.38
N GLU A 19 -10.67 14.42 -5.94
CA GLU A 19 -10.86 15.74 -5.36
C GLU A 19 -10.91 15.57 -3.83
N GLY A 20 -10.14 16.36 -3.09
CA GLY A 20 -10.05 16.22 -1.64
C GLY A 20 -8.73 16.74 -1.08
N ASN A 21 -8.30 16.16 0.04
CA ASN A 21 -7.12 16.63 0.77
C ASN A 21 -5.81 16.20 0.11
N VAL A 22 -5.71 14.96 -0.40
CA VAL A 22 -4.53 14.45 -1.13
C VAL A 22 -4.85 14.43 -2.64
N PRO A 23 -4.10 15.16 -3.48
CA PRO A 23 -4.43 15.32 -4.88
C PRO A 23 -4.02 14.11 -5.74
N LYS A 24 -4.56 14.02 -6.95
CA LYS A 24 -4.11 13.08 -7.97
C LYS A 24 -2.60 13.20 -8.20
N GLY A 25 -1.94 12.05 -8.37
CA GLY A 25 -0.50 11.94 -8.59
C GLY A 25 0.34 12.00 -7.32
N ALA A 26 -0.24 12.35 -6.17
CA ALA A 26 0.47 12.30 -4.89
C ALA A 26 0.51 10.87 -4.33
N VAL A 27 1.62 10.55 -3.66
CA VAL A 27 1.73 9.34 -2.85
C VAL A 27 0.74 9.43 -1.69
N THR A 28 -0.13 8.44 -1.54
CA THR A 28 -1.11 8.38 -0.47
C THR A 28 -0.62 7.55 0.73
N PHE A 29 0.22 6.55 0.50
CA PHE A 29 0.95 5.84 1.54
C PHE A 29 2.14 5.07 0.95
N ARG A 30 3.09 4.73 1.81
CA ARG A 30 4.20 3.81 1.54
C ARG A 30 4.27 2.76 2.63
N ALA A 31 4.76 1.58 2.29
CA ALA A 31 4.99 0.51 3.27
C ALA A 31 6.31 -0.20 3.00
N ASP A 32 7.09 -0.39 4.05
CA ASP A 32 8.32 -1.17 4.03
C ASP A 32 7.99 -2.66 4.20
N MET A 33 8.28 -3.44 3.16
CA MET A 33 8.01 -4.87 3.07
C MET A 33 9.25 -5.73 3.34
N SER A 34 10.40 -5.13 3.66
CA SER A 34 11.67 -5.84 3.90
C SER A 34 11.63 -6.75 5.12
N SER A 35 10.78 -6.45 6.09
CA SER A 35 10.53 -7.30 7.25
C SER A 35 9.04 -7.44 7.51
N LYS A 36 8.57 -8.69 7.63
CA LYS A 36 7.21 -8.96 8.08
C LYS A 36 7.07 -8.40 9.50
N GLY A 37 6.21 -7.41 9.66
CA GLY A 37 5.94 -6.83 10.96
C GLY A 37 5.09 -7.77 11.80
N VAL A 38 5.62 -8.21 12.95
CA VAL A 38 4.77 -8.68 14.04
C VAL A 38 3.96 -7.47 14.50
N LEU A 39 2.62 -7.59 14.48
CA LEU A 39 1.71 -6.49 14.76
C LEU A 39 1.90 -5.84 16.14
N GLY A 40 2.54 -6.54 17.09
CA GLY A 40 2.63 -6.16 18.50
C GLY A 40 3.67 -5.10 18.90
N LEU A 41 4.48 -4.53 18.00
CA LEU A 41 5.63 -3.70 18.40
C LEU A 41 5.61 -2.22 17.97
N VAL A 42 4.56 -1.71 17.30
CA VAL A 42 4.58 -0.33 16.79
C VAL A 42 3.44 0.51 17.35
N GLY A 43 3.72 1.17 18.47
CA GLY A 43 3.46 2.60 18.65
C GLY A 43 2.01 3.10 18.68
N SER A 44 1.06 2.35 19.22
CA SER A 44 -0.23 2.90 19.64
C SER A 44 -0.39 2.81 21.15
N GLU A 45 -0.79 3.93 21.76
CA GLU A 45 -1.10 4.01 23.18
C GLU A 45 -2.24 3.03 23.52
N PRO A 46 -2.13 2.22 24.59
CA PRO A 46 -3.17 1.28 24.98
C PRO A 46 -4.56 1.94 25.03
N GLY A 47 -5.51 1.37 24.28
CA GLY A 47 -6.88 1.89 24.19
C GLY A 47 -7.15 2.81 22.99
N HIS A 48 -6.13 3.10 22.18
CA HIS A 48 -6.29 3.84 20.92
C HIS A 48 -7.23 3.10 19.94
N PRO A 49 -8.08 3.79 19.15
CA PRO A 49 -8.96 3.13 18.17
C PRO A 49 -8.22 2.20 17.20
N ALA A 50 -7.00 2.56 16.81
CA ALA A 50 -6.13 1.72 15.98
C ALA A 50 -5.84 0.34 16.62
N ASP A 51 -5.64 0.28 17.93
CA ASP A 51 -5.44 -0.99 18.65
C ASP A 51 -6.71 -1.83 18.68
N LYS A 52 -7.87 -1.21 18.82
CA LYS A 52 -9.15 -1.93 18.79
C LYS A 52 -9.41 -2.53 17.42
N ILE A 53 -9.21 -1.74 16.35
CA ILE A 53 -9.32 -2.22 14.97
C ILE A 53 -8.37 -3.39 14.75
N ARG A 54 -7.11 -3.21 15.14
CA ARG A 54 -6.08 -4.25 15.04
C ARG A 54 -6.47 -5.52 15.78
N GLY A 55 -6.87 -5.42 17.04
CA GLY A 55 -7.25 -6.57 17.86
C GLY A 55 -8.45 -7.33 17.29
N VAL A 56 -9.44 -6.62 16.73
CA VAL A 56 -10.57 -7.26 16.03
C VAL A 56 -10.08 -7.99 14.78
N LEU A 57 -9.23 -7.38 13.95
CA LEU A 57 -8.73 -8.03 12.74
C LEU A 57 -7.88 -9.26 13.07
N GLU A 58 -6.98 -9.16 14.06
CA GLU A 58 -6.14 -10.28 14.51
C GLU A 58 -6.94 -11.46 15.05
N ALA A 59 -8.03 -11.19 15.78
CA ALA A 59 -8.85 -12.24 16.35
C ALA A 59 -9.76 -12.95 15.33
N ASN A 60 -10.01 -12.34 14.17
CA ASN A 60 -11.01 -12.83 13.22
C ASN A 60 -10.44 -13.17 11.82
N LEU A 61 -9.21 -12.74 11.49
CA LEU A 61 -8.64 -12.93 10.16
C LEU A 61 -7.34 -13.73 10.22
N ASP A 62 -7.46 -15.02 9.92
CA ASP A 62 -6.33 -15.93 9.84
C ASP A 62 -5.38 -15.58 8.70
N GLY A 63 -4.08 -15.59 9.00
CA GLY A 63 -3.03 -15.40 8.00
C GLY A 63 -2.86 -13.97 7.49
N MET A 64 -3.44 -12.97 8.17
CA MET A 64 -3.16 -11.56 7.91
C MET A 64 -1.68 -11.24 8.19
N VAL A 65 -1.04 -10.49 7.30
CA VAL A 65 0.34 -10.00 7.48
C VAL A 65 0.31 -8.48 7.57
N SER A 66 1.18 -7.90 8.41
CA SER A 66 1.31 -6.46 8.54
C SER A 66 2.70 -5.96 8.20
N PHE A 67 2.76 -4.75 7.66
CA PHE A 67 3.99 -4.04 7.35
C PHE A 67 3.92 -2.62 7.90
N GLY A 68 5.07 -2.11 8.36
CA GLY A 68 5.18 -0.72 8.79
C GLY A 68 5.08 0.20 7.59
N GLY A 69 4.43 1.34 7.76
CA GLY A 69 4.31 2.31 6.68
C GLY A 69 4.00 3.70 7.17
N GLU A 70 3.85 4.60 6.20
CA GLU A 70 3.48 5.99 6.44
C GLU A 70 2.39 6.40 5.45
N GLY A 71 1.35 7.05 5.96
CA GLY A 71 0.22 7.54 5.19
C GLY A 71 0.26 9.05 5.05
N GLN A 72 0.05 9.56 3.85
CA GLN A 72 -0.03 10.99 3.59
C GLN A 72 -1.37 11.52 4.10
N VAL A 73 -1.32 12.49 5.01
CA VAL A 73 -2.47 13.27 5.46
C VAL A 73 -2.25 14.73 5.10
N ALA A 74 -3.35 15.44 4.88
CA ALA A 74 -3.34 16.87 4.65
C ALA A 74 -4.70 17.45 5.04
N ALA A 75 -4.74 18.75 5.30
CA ALA A 75 -5.97 19.53 5.33
C ALA A 75 -6.50 19.76 3.90
N ALA A 76 -7.65 20.44 3.80
CA ALA A 76 -8.23 20.81 2.52
C ALA A 76 -7.21 21.51 1.61
N LYS A 77 -7.30 21.23 0.30
CA LYS A 77 -6.40 21.76 -0.74
C LYS A 77 -4.93 21.38 -0.53
N PHE A 78 -4.67 20.21 0.06
CA PHE A 78 -3.34 19.67 0.31
C PHE A 78 -2.43 20.59 1.15
N THR A 79 -3.04 21.30 2.10
CA THR A 79 -2.31 22.15 3.04
C THR A 79 -1.86 21.34 4.26
N MET A 80 -0.73 21.72 4.87
CA MET A 80 -0.16 21.00 6.02
C MET A 80 0.03 19.50 5.74
N ALA A 81 0.49 19.19 4.52
CA ALA A 81 0.75 17.84 4.08
C ALA A 81 1.90 17.24 4.90
N GLN A 82 1.63 16.10 5.55
CA GLN A 82 2.63 15.34 6.28
C GLN A 82 2.36 13.84 6.16
N PHE A 83 3.41 13.05 6.31
CA PHE A 83 3.29 11.61 6.49
C PHE A 83 3.11 11.28 7.97
N VAL A 84 2.16 10.41 8.27
CA VAL A 84 1.91 9.91 9.63
C VAL A 84 2.10 8.39 9.67
N PRO A 85 2.53 7.83 10.82
CA PRO A 85 2.67 6.38 10.96
C PRO A 85 1.38 5.63 10.61
N GLY A 86 1.56 4.52 9.91
CA GLY A 86 0.48 3.63 9.51
C GLY A 86 0.95 2.19 9.38
N ARG A 87 0.01 1.30 9.06
CA ARG A 87 0.31 -0.10 8.77
C ARG A 87 -0.41 -0.55 7.53
N LEU A 88 0.33 -1.18 6.62
CA LEU A 88 -0.25 -1.97 5.53
C LEU A 88 -0.66 -3.33 6.10
N LEU A 89 -1.88 -3.76 5.79
CA LEU A 89 -2.47 -5.03 6.18
C LEU A 89 -2.80 -5.82 4.91
N LEU A 90 -2.19 -6.99 4.74
CA LEU A 90 -2.46 -7.87 3.61
C LEU A 90 -3.37 -9.03 4.04
N PHE A 91 -4.44 -9.25 3.27
CA PHE A 91 -5.40 -10.34 3.48
C PHE A 91 -5.25 -11.40 2.38
N ARG A 92 -5.79 -12.61 2.61
CA ARG A 92 -5.62 -13.75 1.70
C ARG A 92 -6.43 -13.66 0.39
N GLU A 93 -7.36 -12.72 0.27
CA GLU A 93 -8.41 -12.72 -0.77
C GLU A 93 -8.28 -11.59 -1.81
N GLY A 94 -7.07 -11.05 -2.03
CA GLY A 94 -6.86 -9.99 -3.04
C GLY A 94 -7.28 -8.58 -2.58
N PHE A 95 -7.58 -8.44 -1.29
CA PHE A 95 -7.80 -7.17 -0.62
C PHE A 95 -6.58 -6.83 0.25
N PHE A 96 -6.34 -5.55 0.42
CA PHE A 96 -5.42 -5.05 1.44
C PHE A 96 -5.99 -3.78 2.07
N GLY A 97 -5.46 -3.40 3.22
CA GLY A 97 -5.88 -2.19 3.91
C GLY A 97 -4.69 -1.39 4.40
N PHE A 98 -4.87 -0.08 4.56
CA PHE A 98 -3.92 0.78 5.24
C PHE A 98 -4.57 1.42 6.47
N LEU A 99 -4.03 1.13 7.64
CA LEU A 99 -4.46 1.67 8.92
C LEU A 99 -3.62 2.92 9.25
N PHE A 100 -4.25 4.09 9.24
CA PHE A 100 -3.65 5.33 9.71
C PHE A 100 -3.67 5.35 11.24
N LEU A 101 -2.51 5.20 11.88
CA LEU A 101 -2.45 5.08 13.35
C LEU A 101 -2.93 6.35 14.02
N ALA A 102 -2.44 7.52 13.58
CA ALA A 102 -2.82 8.81 14.17
C ALA A 102 -4.32 9.15 14.02
N LEU A 103 -5.00 8.56 13.02
CA LEU A 103 -6.41 8.82 12.75
C LEU A 103 -7.33 7.70 13.25
N GLY A 104 -6.77 6.57 13.69
CA GLY A 104 -7.57 5.38 14.02
C GLY A 104 -8.48 4.92 12.87
N SER A 105 -8.04 5.10 11.63
CA SER A 105 -8.87 4.92 10.43
C SER A 105 -8.27 3.86 9.51
N LEU A 106 -9.06 2.85 9.16
CA LEU A 106 -8.68 1.80 8.21
C LEU A 106 -9.31 2.10 6.86
N ILE A 107 -8.48 2.18 5.81
CA ILE A 107 -8.95 2.26 4.43
C ILE A 107 -8.68 0.92 3.76
N MET A 108 -9.70 0.33 3.15
CA MET A 108 -9.61 -0.94 2.45
C MET A 108 -9.55 -0.71 0.93
N PHE A 109 -8.76 -1.53 0.27
CA PHE A 109 -8.57 -1.53 -1.18
C PHE A 109 -8.83 -2.93 -1.71
N GLU A 110 -9.54 -2.98 -2.83
CA GLU A 110 -9.78 -4.17 -3.62
C GLU A 110 -9.06 -4.02 -4.94
N TYR A 111 -8.44 -5.09 -5.41
CA TYR A 111 -7.91 -5.12 -6.77
C TYR A 111 -9.06 -5.19 -7.76
N ILE A 112 -9.26 -4.12 -8.52
CA ILE A 112 -10.14 -4.12 -9.67
C ILE A 112 -9.29 -4.66 -10.83
N GLY A 113 -9.45 -5.95 -11.12
CA GLY A 113 -8.77 -6.60 -12.23
C GLY A 113 -8.99 -5.86 -13.53
N ASP A 114 -7.97 -5.88 -14.38
CA ASP A 114 -8.08 -5.41 -15.74
C ASP A 114 -8.40 -6.62 -16.64
N ASP A 115 -9.53 -6.59 -17.34
CA ASP A 115 -9.76 -7.45 -18.51
C ASP A 115 -8.75 -7.13 -19.65
N SER A 116 -7.86 -6.14 -19.46
CA SER A 116 -6.85 -5.69 -20.41
C SER A 116 -5.41 -6.11 -20.07
N THR A 117 -5.19 -7.38 -19.71
CA THR A 117 -3.87 -7.99 -19.98
C THR A 117 -3.68 -8.14 -21.49
N GLY A 118 -3.31 -7.05 -22.15
CA GLY A 118 -2.59 -7.10 -23.43
C GLY A 118 -1.23 -7.78 -23.20
N PRO A 119 -0.73 -8.56 -24.17
CA PRO A 119 0.46 -9.38 -23.98
C PRO A 119 1.65 -8.52 -23.60
N ALA A 120 2.33 -8.90 -22.50
CA ALA A 120 3.59 -8.34 -22.09
C ALA A 120 4.56 -8.32 -23.29
N GLU A 121 5.00 -7.12 -23.68
CA GLU A 121 6.12 -6.96 -24.61
C GLU A 121 7.37 -7.59 -23.99
N GLN A 122 7.67 -8.84 -24.37
CA GLN A 122 9.00 -9.39 -24.26
C GLN A 122 9.88 -8.68 -25.31
N LYS A 123 10.55 -7.60 -24.89
CA LYS A 123 11.69 -7.06 -25.63
C LYS A 123 12.94 -7.87 -25.31
N GLY A 124 13.48 -8.51 -26.34
CA GLY A 124 14.91 -8.71 -26.51
C GLY A 124 15.41 -10.13 -26.30
N GLU A 125 15.61 -10.86 -27.41
CA GLU A 125 16.82 -11.67 -27.55
C GLU A 125 17.39 -11.48 -28.96
N GLU A 126 18.69 -11.20 -28.98
CA GLU A 126 19.49 -10.72 -30.09
C GLU A 126 19.60 -11.74 -31.23
N ALA A 127 19.38 -11.27 -32.46
CA ALA A 127 19.79 -12.00 -33.64
C ALA A 127 21.33 -11.96 -33.74
N LYS A 128 21.98 -13.08 -33.39
CA LYS A 128 23.37 -13.33 -33.78
C LYS A 128 23.44 -13.55 -35.28
N GLU A 129 23.91 -12.51 -35.95
CA GLU A 129 25.06 -12.51 -36.86
C GLU A 129 25.23 -13.74 -37.75
N GLY A 130 25.08 -13.50 -39.06
CA GLY A 130 25.47 -14.46 -40.08
C GLY A 130 26.98 -14.66 -40.11
N GLU A 131 27.38 -15.87 -40.47
CA GLU A 131 28.72 -16.14 -40.97
C GLU A 131 28.61 -16.83 -42.34
N ASP A 132 29.51 -16.40 -43.20
CA ASP A 132 29.57 -16.49 -44.66
C ASP A 132 29.93 -17.91 -45.16
N LYS A 133 29.46 -18.20 -46.38
CA LYS A 133 30.06 -19.01 -47.46
C LYS A 133 30.68 -20.39 -47.20
#